data_AF-A0A6G0WA35-F1
#
_entry.id   AF-A0A6G0WA35-F1
#
_cell.length_a   1.000
_cell.length_b   1.000
_cell.length_c   1.000
_cell.angle_alpha   90.00
_cell.angle_beta   90.00
_cell.angle_gamma   90.00
#
_symmetry.space_group_name_H-M   'P 1'
#
loop_
_entity.id
_entity.type
_entity.pdbx_description
1 polymer ?
#
loop_
_entity_poly.entity_id
_entity_poly.type
_entity_poly.pdbx_seq_one_letter_code
_entity_poly.pdbx_strand_id
1 'polypeptide(L)'
;MPLFPLPPNFFQCSVPLTAQERRQYLSEAREITSDVIRKSNSAYAPMQWTLTDSSDDVQIYHGLDATAPLHVVSCLGVTTVHATLEEAASHGQIKSTRRCGGY
;
A
#
# COMPACT_ATOMS: atom_id res chain seq x y z
N MET A 1 -2.04 -15.62 34.49
CA MET A 1 -1.76 -14.18 34.58
C MET A 1 -0.45 -13.92 33.84
N PRO A 2 -0.37 -12.98 32.89
CA PRO A 2 0.91 -12.68 32.25
C PRO A 2 1.84 -11.98 33.24
N LEU A 3 3.09 -12.42 33.30
CA LEU A 3 4.13 -11.81 34.13
C LEU A 3 4.52 -10.46 33.53
N PHE A 4 4.31 -9.39 34.29
CA PHE A 4 4.78 -8.04 33.97
C PHE A 4 5.87 -7.67 34.97
N PRO A 5 6.98 -7.04 34.57
CA PRO A 5 7.28 -6.49 33.24
C PRO A 5 7.84 -7.51 32.23
N LEU A 6 7.60 -7.26 30.95
CA LEU A 6 8.16 -8.04 29.84
C LEU A 6 9.71 -7.99 29.88
N PRO A 7 10.42 -9.07 29.47
CA PRO A 7 11.88 -9.06 29.40
C PRO A 7 12.40 -7.87 28.57
N PRO A 8 13.55 -7.29 28.92
CA PRO A 8 14.09 -6.10 28.25
C PRO A 8 14.32 -6.25 26.74
N ASN A 9 14.32 -7.49 26.22
CA ASN A 9 14.48 -7.82 24.80
C ASN A 9 13.25 -8.50 24.19
N PHE A 10 12.08 -8.40 24.82
CA PHE A 10 10.86 -9.04 24.34
C PHE A 10 10.43 -8.49 22.97
N PHE A 11 10.62 -7.18 22.76
CA PHE A 11 10.50 -6.56 21.44
C PHE A 11 11.88 -6.41 20.83
N GLN A 12 12.31 -7.41 20.07
CA GLN A 12 13.44 -7.24 19.18
C GLN A 12 12.98 -6.31 18.05
N CYS A 13 13.23 -5.00 18.20
CA CYS A 13 13.24 -4.12 17.04
C CYS A 13 14.23 -4.73 16.04
N SER A 14 13.73 -5.15 14.89
CA SER A 14 14.52 -5.83 13.86
C SER A 14 15.82 -5.06 13.61
N VAL A 15 16.92 -5.81 13.46
CA VAL A 15 18.24 -5.26 13.13
C VAL A 15 18.08 -4.25 11.99
N PRO A 16 18.69 -3.06 12.09
CA PRO A 16 18.56 -2.05 11.04
C PRO A 16 19.04 -2.63 9.71
N LEU A 17 18.21 -2.46 8.68
CA LEU A 17 18.54 -2.89 7.32
C LEU A 17 19.91 -2.39 6.89
N THR A 18 20.67 -3.27 6.27
CA THR A 18 21.94 -2.91 5.64
C THR A 18 21.71 -1.91 4.49
N ALA A 19 22.75 -1.19 4.09
CA ALA A 19 22.66 -0.26 2.97
C ALA A 19 22.25 -0.96 1.66
N GLN A 20 22.66 -2.22 1.48
CA GLN A 20 22.31 -3.00 0.30
C GLN A 20 20.83 -3.39 0.28
N GLU A 21 20.32 -3.94 1.38
CA GLU A 21 18.90 -4.30 1.50
C GLU A 21 18.01 -3.06 1.34
N ARG A 22 18.39 -1.93 1.94
CA ARG A 22 17.68 -0.67 1.74
C ARG A 22 17.59 -0.27 0.27
N ARG A 23 18.71 -0.34 -0.47
CA ARG A 23 18.72 -0.02 -1.90
C ARG A 23 17.83 -0.96 -2.70
N GLN A 24 17.88 -2.25 -2.40
CA GLN A 24 17.05 -3.25 -3.07
C GLN A 24 15.56 -2.96 -2.84
N TYR A 25 15.12 -2.78 -1.59
CA TYR A 25 13.72 -2.50 -1.30
C TYR A 25 13.23 -1.19 -1.93
N LEU A 26 14.07 -0.16 -1.99
CA LEU A 26 13.72 1.08 -2.69
C LEU A 26 13.58 0.89 -4.19
N SER A 27 14.41 0.02 -4.80
CA SER A 27 14.29 -0.33 -6.22
C SER A 27 12.98 -1.07 -6.49
N GLU A 28 12.69 -2.11 -5.69
CA GLU A 28 11.45 -2.90 -5.81
C GLU A 28 10.22 -2.02 -5.58
N ALA A 29 10.22 -1.15 -4.56
CA ALA A 29 9.13 -0.23 -4.30
C ALA A 29 8.86 0.72 -5.47
N ARG A 30 9.92 1.19 -6.15
CA ARG A 30 9.80 2.04 -7.33
C ARG A 30 9.19 1.30 -8.51
N GLU A 31 9.61 0.06 -8.76
CA GLU A 31 9.07 -0.79 -9.82
C GLU A 31 7.59 -1.10 -9.58
N ILE A 32 7.23 -1.52 -8.37
CA ILE A 32 5.85 -1.82 -7.97
C ILE A 32 4.96 -0.59 -8.13
N THR A 33 5.40 0.56 -7.62
CA THR A 33 4.62 1.80 -7.70
C THR A 33 4.42 2.23 -9.16
N SER A 34 5.44 2.07 -10.01
CA SER A 34 5.34 2.37 -11.44
C SER A 34 4.35 1.44 -12.15
N ASP A 35 4.33 0.14 -11.79
CA ASP A 35 3.37 -0.81 -12.33
C ASP A 35 1.94 -0.46 -11.94
N VAL A 36 1.69 -0.10 -10.68
CA VAL A 36 0.38 0.34 -10.19
C VAL A 36 -0.10 1.57 -10.94
N ILE A 37 0.73 2.61 -11.09
CA ILE A 37 0.38 3.82 -11.84
C ILE A 37 -0.01 3.46 -13.29
N ARG A 38 0.80 2.63 -13.94
CA ARG A 38 0.55 2.20 -15.32
C ARG A 38 -0.76 1.43 -15.46
N LYS A 39 -1.05 0.49 -14.55
CA LYS A 39 -2.27 -0.33 -14.57
C LYS A 39 -3.53 0.45 -14.18
N SER A 40 -3.40 1.47 -13.33
CA SER A 40 -4.51 2.33 -12.89
C SER A 40 -4.98 3.34 -13.95
N ASN A 41 -4.14 3.65 -14.95
CA ASN A 41 -4.47 4.64 -15.97
C ASN A 41 -5.39 4.03 -17.04
N SER A 42 -6.67 4.40 -17.00
CA SER A 42 -7.71 3.91 -17.94
C SER A 42 -7.45 4.32 -19.40
N ALA A 43 -6.72 5.41 -19.65
CA ALA A 43 -6.37 5.84 -21.01
C ALA A 43 -5.25 5.00 -21.63
N TYR A 44 -4.53 4.23 -20.81
CA TYR A 44 -3.31 3.53 -21.20
C TYR A 44 -3.26 2.15 -20.54
N ALA A 45 -4.25 1.28 -20.79
CA ALA A 45 -4.17 -0.07 -20.23
C ALA A 45 -4.74 -1.21 -21.10
N PRO A 46 -4.01 -2.36 -21.14
CA PRO A 46 -4.52 -3.67 -21.56
C PRO A 46 -5.42 -4.34 -20.49
N MET A 47 -5.68 -3.68 -19.35
CA MET A 47 -6.63 -4.15 -18.33
C MET A 47 -8.05 -3.76 -18.70
N GLN A 48 -8.93 -4.74 -18.73
CA GLN A 48 -10.37 -4.51 -18.79
C GLN A 48 -10.92 -4.38 -17.38
N TRP A 49 -11.40 -3.18 -17.07
CA TRP A 49 -12.02 -2.84 -15.78
C TRP A 49 -13.53 -2.94 -15.88
N THR A 50 -14.13 -3.69 -14.97
CA THR A 50 -15.59 -3.86 -14.86
C THR A 50 -16.07 -3.24 -13.56
N LEU A 51 -16.99 -2.27 -13.64
CA LEU A 51 -17.62 -1.67 -12.48
C LEU A 51 -18.42 -2.75 -11.74
N THR A 52 -18.12 -2.95 -10.46
CA THR A 52 -18.74 -3.98 -9.61
C THR A 52 -19.57 -3.36 -8.51
N ASP A 53 -19.17 -2.18 -8.01
CA ASP A 53 -19.93 -1.45 -6.99
C ASP A 53 -19.83 0.06 -7.23
N SER A 54 -20.91 0.78 -6.88
CA SER A 54 -20.96 2.24 -6.89
C SER A 54 -21.87 2.74 -5.77
N SER A 55 -21.29 3.31 -4.72
CA SER A 55 -22.01 3.92 -3.60
C SER A 55 -21.26 5.17 -3.13
N ASP A 56 -22.01 6.20 -2.70
CA ASP A 56 -21.47 7.36 -1.98
C ASP A 56 -20.23 8.01 -2.64
N ASP A 57 -20.30 8.31 -3.94
CA ASP A 57 -19.20 8.89 -4.74
C ASP A 57 -17.92 8.05 -4.81
N VAL A 58 -18.04 6.76 -4.50
CA VAL A 58 -16.99 5.75 -4.67
C VAL A 58 -17.44 4.74 -5.73
N GLN A 59 -16.56 4.50 -6.71
CA GLN A 59 -16.73 3.47 -7.73
C GLN A 59 -15.65 2.41 -7.56
N ILE A 60 -16.06 1.15 -7.49
CA ILE A 60 -15.15 0.01 -7.36
C ILE A 60 -15.20 -0.82 -8.65
N TYR A 61 -14.04 -0.99 -9.25
CA TYR A 61 -13.83 -1.77 -10.47
C TYR A 61 -13.01 -3.02 -10.17
N HIS A 62 -13.36 -4.13 -10.80
CA HIS A 62 -12.56 -5.34 -10.85
C HIS A 62 -11.87 -5.45 -12.20
N GLY A 63 -10.57 -5.70 -12.19
CA GLY A 63 -9.74 -5.78 -13.38
C GLY A 63 -9.35 -7.22 -13.69
N LEU A 64 -9.42 -7.59 -14.97
CA LEU A 64 -8.79 -8.81 -15.47
C LEU A 64 -7.32 -8.55 -15.77
N ASP A 65 -6.44 -9.05 -14.91
CA ASP A 65 -4.98 -8.98 -15.10
C ASP A 65 -4.46 -10.33 -15.60
N ALA A 66 -4.13 -10.42 -16.89
CA ALA A 66 -3.52 -11.62 -17.47
C ALA A 66 -2.10 -11.89 -16.93
N THR A 67 -1.46 -10.89 -16.32
CA THR A 67 -0.10 -10.99 -15.73
C THR A 67 -0.12 -11.27 -14.23
N ALA A 68 -1.29 -11.25 -13.58
CA ALA A 68 -1.39 -11.51 -12.15
C ALA A 68 -1.21 -13.01 -11.83
N PRO A 69 -0.62 -13.33 -10.67
CA PRO A 69 -0.57 -14.71 -10.18
C PRO A 69 -1.97 -15.33 -10.02
N LEU A 70 -2.04 -16.66 -10.05
CA LEU A 70 -3.27 -17.41 -9.77
C LEU A 70 -3.90 -16.96 -8.44
N HIS A 71 -5.21 -16.74 -8.45
CA HIS A 71 -6.02 -16.27 -7.31
C HIS A 71 -5.78 -14.81 -6.86
N VAL A 72 -5.00 -14.03 -7.60
CA VAL A 72 -4.87 -12.58 -7.34
C VAL A 72 -5.91 -11.82 -8.17
N VAL A 73 -6.66 -10.95 -7.51
CA VAL A 73 -7.66 -10.09 -8.14
C VAL A 73 -7.18 -8.65 -8.10
N SER A 74 -7.22 -7.96 -9.24
CA SER A 74 -6.95 -6.53 -9.31
C SER A 74 -8.22 -5.74 -9.07
N CYS A 75 -8.18 -4.76 -8.16
CA CYS A 75 -9.28 -3.86 -7.88
C CYS A 75 -8.83 -2.41 -8.02
N LEU A 76 -9.71 -1.55 -8.54
CA LEU A 76 -9.49 -0.11 -8.67
C LEU A 76 -10.64 0.63 -8.02
N GLY A 77 -10.34 1.49 -7.05
CA GLY A 77 -11.29 2.41 -6.44
C GLY A 77 -11.12 3.81 -6.99
N VAL A 78 -12.20 4.44 -7.43
CA VAL A 78 -12.23 5.83 -7.89
C VAL A 78 -13.16 6.61 -6.98
N THR A 79 -12.68 7.73 -6.45
CA THR A 79 -13.48 8.63 -5.61
C THR A 79 -13.03 10.06 -5.78
N THR A 80 -13.89 11.00 -5.41
CA THR A 80 -13.59 12.44 -5.41
C THR A 80 -13.46 12.91 -3.98
N VAL A 81 -12.33 13.55 -3.64
CA VAL A 81 -12.08 14.12 -2.32
C VAL A 81 -11.89 15.62 -2.46
N HIS A 82 -12.51 16.39 -1.57
CA HIS A 82 -12.32 17.83 -1.48
C HIS A 82 -11.04 18.18 -0.69
N ALA A 83 -9.88 17.83 -1.26
CA ALA A 83 -8.57 18.15 -0.70
C ALA A 83 -7.55 18.37 -1.81
N THR A 84 -6.41 18.95 -1.48
CA THR A 84 -5.23 18.98 -2.36
C THR A 84 -4.58 17.61 -2.43
N LEU A 85 -3.77 17.38 -3.47
CA LEU A 85 -3.03 16.13 -3.63
C LEU A 85 -2.06 15.90 -2.46
N GLU A 86 -1.41 16.97 -1.99
CA GLU A 86 -0.48 16.94 -0.87
C GLU A 86 -1.19 16.53 0.44
N GLU A 87 -2.38 17.08 0.69
CA GLU A 87 -3.20 16.71 1.85
C GLU A 87 -3.62 15.24 1.78
N ALA A 88 -4.10 14.78 0.63
CA ALA A 88 -4.47 13.38 0.43
C ALA A 88 -3.27 12.43 0.61
N ALA A 89 -2.11 12.77 0.03
CA ALA A 89 -0.89 11.98 0.16
C ALA A 89 -0.36 11.93 1.61
N SER A 90 -0.52 13.02 2.37
CA SER A 90 -0.15 13.06 3.78
C SER A 90 -1.01 12.13 4.64
N HIS A 91 -2.29 11.96 4.27
CA HIS A 91 -3.25 11.08 4.95
C HIS A 91 -3.01 9.59 4.61
N GLY A 92 -2.62 9.30 3.37
CA GLY A 92 -2.31 7.95 2.89
C GLY A 92 -1.03 7.35 3.47
N GLN A 93 -0.17 8.15 4.12
CA GLN A 93 0.90 7.63 4.96
C GLN A 93 0.29 7.01 6.23
N ILE A 94 -0.20 5.77 6.10
CA ILE A 94 -0.45 4.90 7.26
C ILE A 94 0.92 4.65 7.90
N LYS A 95 1.34 5.58 8.75
CA LYS A 95 2.48 5.41 9.63
C LYS A 95 2.14 4.25 10.53
N SER A 96 2.53 3.03 10.17
CA SER A 96 2.66 1.91 11.12
C SER A 96 3.86 2.13 12.05
N THR A 97 4.05 3.37 12.52
CA THR A 97 5.00 3.68 13.57
C THR A 97 4.30 3.35 14.88
N ARG A 98 4.32 2.08 15.27
CA ARG A 98 4.29 1.76 16.71
C ARG A 98 5.52 2.46 17.29
N ARG A 99 5.33 3.65 17.86
CA ARG A 99 6.35 4.30 18.68
C ARG A 99 6.58 3.38 19.88
N CYS A 100 7.63 2.57 19.84
CA CYS A 100 8.21 2.04 21.05
C CYS A 100 8.90 3.20 21.77
N GLY A 101 8.24 3.71 22.82
CA GLY A 101 8.85 4.35 23.99
C GLY A 101 9.50 5.72 23.81
N GLY A 102 8.93 6.72 24.47
CA GLY A 102 9.60 7.98 24.78
C GLY A 102 9.03 8.55 26.07
N TYR A 103 9.83 8.39 27.15
CA TYR A 103 9.66 8.76 28.56
C TYR A 103 8.92 7.75 29.45
#